data_AF-A0A2V2XRK3-F1
#
_entry.id   AF-A0A2V2XRK3-F1
#
_cell.length_a   1.000
_cell.length_b   1.000
_cell.length_c   1.000
_cell.angle_alpha   90.00
_cell.angle_beta   90.00
_cell.angle_gamma   90.00
#
_symmetry.space_group_name_H-M   'P 1'
#
loop_
_entity.id
_entity.type
_entity.pdbx_description
1 polymer ?
#
loop_
_entity_poly.entity_id
_entity_poly.type
_entity_poly.pdbx_seq_one_letter_code
_entity_poly.pdbx_strand_id
1 'polypeptide(L)'
;MGDGGAVTMIMVREYGDKTYEVRLALYRSGGALIKEESYSGARSISIDANVDIVKIGYKELYLISKEEIEISMDPSKKTISVVRRAVPTQR
;
A
#
# COMPACT_ATOMS: atom_id res chain seq x y z
N MET A 1 0.31 -2.65 28.25
CA MET A 1 1.31 -2.03 27.36
C MET A 1 0.85 -2.35 25.95
N GLY A 2 0.26 -1.39 25.25
CA GLY A 2 -0.34 -1.65 23.94
C GLY A 2 0.77 -1.89 22.92
N ASP A 3 0.69 -3.00 22.19
CA ASP A 3 1.45 -3.18 20.96
C ASP A 3 1.20 -1.94 20.11
N GLY A 4 2.22 -1.09 19.99
CA GLY A 4 2.16 0.11 19.17
C GLY A 4 2.06 -0.32 17.71
N GLY A 5 0.83 -0.64 17.28
CA GLY A 5 0.52 -1.18 15.97
C GLY A 5 1.20 -0.43 14.82
N ALA A 6 1.55 -1.15 13.78
CA ALA A 6 2.10 -0.55 12.58
C ALA A 6 0.98 0.12 11.77
N VAL A 7 1.30 1.24 11.12
CA VAL A 7 0.40 1.92 10.18
C VAL A 7 1.06 1.88 8.81
N THR A 8 0.30 1.40 7.83
CA THR A 8 0.73 1.37 6.43
C THR A 8 0.12 2.57 5.71
N MET A 9 0.95 3.40 5.09
CA MET A 9 0.51 4.43 4.15
C MET A 9 0.71 3.90 2.73
N ILE A 10 -0.32 4.05 1.89
CA ILE A 10 -0.30 3.68 0.48
C ILE A 10 -0.60 4.94 -0.33
N MET A 11 0.28 5.30 -1.24
CA MET A 11 0.04 6.35 -2.22
C MET A 11 -0.05 5.72 -3.60
N VAL A 12 -1.13 6.01 -4.30
CA VAL A 12 -1.33 5.67 -5.71
C VAL A 12 -1.27 6.96 -6.51
N ARG A 13 -0.43 7.01 -7.55
CA ARG A 13 -0.41 8.14 -8.48
C ARG A 13 -0.42 7.69 -9.92
N GLU A 14 -1.03 8.48 -10.80
CA GLU A 14 -0.74 8.35 -12.22
C GLU A 14 0.74 8.68 -12.46
N TYR A 15 1.40 7.87 -13.28
CA TYR A 15 2.80 7.99 -13.62
C TYR A 15 2.98 7.69 -15.11
N GLY A 16 3.63 8.59 -15.85
CA GLY A 16 3.88 8.41 -17.28
C GLY A 16 2.60 8.26 -18.12
N ASP A 17 2.71 7.49 -19.21
CA ASP A 17 1.65 7.33 -20.21
C ASP A 17 0.63 6.26 -19.78
N LYS A 18 -0.44 6.70 -19.09
CA LYS A 18 -1.55 5.86 -18.61
C LYS A 18 -1.11 4.68 -17.74
N THR A 19 -0.05 4.86 -16.96
CA THR A 19 0.36 3.91 -15.93
C THR A 19 0.25 4.52 -14.54
N TYR A 20 0.41 3.68 -13.53
CA TYR A 20 0.37 4.08 -12.13
C TYR A 20 1.66 3.71 -11.43
N GLU A 21 1.96 4.47 -10.39
CA GLU A 21 2.95 4.15 -9.37
C GLU A 21 2.24 3.98 -8.03
N VAL A 22 2.62 2.95 -7.28
CA VAL A 22 2.16 2.70 -5.92
C VAL A 22 3.37 2.76 -5.00
N ARG A 23 3.33 3.64 -4.00
CA ARG A 23 4.29 3.68 -2.91
C ARG A 23 3.66 3.17 -1.64
N LEU A 24 4.39 2.34 -0.92
CA LEU A 24 4.01 1.87 0.40
C LEU A 24 5.07 2.32 1.39
N ALA A 25 4.62 2.87 2.51
CA ALA A 25 5.46 3.19 3.64
C ALA A 25 4.85 2.61 4.92
N LEU A 26 5.63 1.81 5.64
CA LEU A 26 5.24 1.20 6.90
C LEU A 26 5.84 2.00 8.05
N TYR A 27 5.01 2.43 8.99
CA TYR A 27 5.42 3.21 10.16
C TYR A 27 5.11 2.45 11.44
N ARG A 28 5.96 2.61 12.48
CA ARG A 28 5.58 2.25 13.85
C ARG A 28 4.58 3.28 14.39
N SER A 29 3.83 2.92 15.43
CA SER A 29 2.94 3.86 16.15
C SER A 29 3.60 5.17 16.62
N GLY A 30 4.92 5.20 16.80
CA GLY A 30 5.68 6.42 17.12
C GLY A 30 6.06 7.30 15.92
N GLY A 31 5.57 6.98 14.71
CA GLY A 31 5.87 7.71 13.47
C GLY A 31 7.22 7.36 12.83
N ALA A 32 7.99 6.43 13.41
CA ALA A 32 9.24 5.97 12.83
C ALA A 32 8.99 5.10 11.60
N LEU A 33 9.61 5.44 10.46
CA LEU A 33 9.57 4.64 9.23
C LEU A 33 10.29 3.30 9.44
N ILE A 34 9.63 2.20 9.10
CA ILE A 34 10.16 0.83 9.14
C ILE A 34 10.64 0.41 7.76
N LYS A 35 9.81 0.65 6.73
CA LYS A 35 10.03 0.16 5.37
C LYS A 35 9.35 1.08 4.38
N GLU A 36 9.96 1.28 3.23
CA GLU A 36 9.35 1.95 2.08
C GLU A 36 9.62 1.14 0.82
N GLU A 37 8.60 0.99 -0.02
CA GLU A 37 8.65 0.29 -1.30
C GLU A 37 7.90 1.09 -2.37
N SER A 38 8.35 0.99 -3.62
CA SER A 38 7.73 1.65 -4.76
C SER A 38 7.62 0.70 -5.93
N TYR A 39 6.44 0.64 -6.53
CA TYR A 39 6.11 -0.18 -7.68
C TYR A 39 5.56 0.73 -8.78
N SER A 40 6.15 0.69 -9.97
CA SER A 40 5.78 1.58 -11.08
C SER A 40 5.51 0.82 -12.38
N GLY A 41 4.70 1.40 -13.25
CA GLY A 41 4.43 0.87 -14.60
C GLY A 41 3.23 -0.07 -14.69
N ALA A 42 2.40 -0.12 -13.65
CA ALA A 42 1.14 -0.85 -13.67
C ALA A 42 0.08 -0.09 -14.48
N ARG A 43 -0.82 -0.81 -15.15
CA ARG A 43 -2.00 -0.25 -15.84
C ARG A 43 -3.27 -0.39 -15.01
N SER A 44 -3.25 -1.28 -14.02
CA SER A 44 -4.36 -1.50 -13.10
C SER A 44 -3.84 -1.72 -11.69
N ILE A 45 -4.64 -1.30 -10.72
CA ILE A 45 -4.36 -1.48 -9.29
C ILE A 45 -5.61 -2.11 -8.68
N SER A 46 -5.42 -3.20 -7.95
CA SER A 46 -6.45 -3.85 -7.14
C SER A 46 -6.12 -3.65 -5.67
N ILE A 47 -7.10 -3.21 -4.88
CA ILE A 47 -6.97 -3.03 -3.45
C ILE A 47 -8.02 -3.90 -2.77
N ASP A 48 -7.57 -4.97 -2.13
CA ASP A 48 -8.37 -5.91 -1.33
C ASP A 48 -7.83 -5.91 0.11
N ALA A 49 -8.04 -4.78 0.76
CA ALA A 49 -7.62 -4.53 2.13
C ALA A 49 -8.53 -3.49 2.77
N ASN A 50 -8.61 -3.50 4.10
CA ASN A 50 -9.28 -2.45 4.84
C ASN A 50 -8.42 -1.18 4.84
N VAL A 51 -8.88 -0.14 4.15
CA VAL A 51 -8.16 1.11 3.97
C VAL A 51 -9.07 2.32 4.20
N ASP A 52 -8.53 3.36 4.81
CA ASP A 52 -9.15 4.67 4.90
C ASP A 52 -8.53 5.60 3.85
N ILE A 53 -9.37 6.35 3.12
CA ILE A 53 -8.90 7.40 2.21
C ILE A 53 -8.60 8.65 3.05
N VAL A 54 -7.34 9.11 3.06
CA VAL A 54 -6.94 10.31 3.80
C VAL A 54 -6.87 11.56 2.93
N LYS A 55 -6.57 11.41 1.64
CA LYS A 55 -6.50 12.52 0.70
C LYS A 55 -6.71 12.04 -0.73
N ILE A 56 -7.51 12.79 -1.48
CA ILE A 56 -7.61 12.69 -2.94
C ILE A 56 -6.97 13.95 -3.51
N GLY A 57 -5.84 13.79 -4.20
CA GLY A 57 -5.11 14.86 -4.86
C GLY A 57 -5.35 14.88 -6.37
N TYR A 58 -4.67 15.78 -7.08
CA TYR A 58 -4.66 15.75 -8.53
C TYR A 58 -3.83 14.56 -9.00
N LYS A 59 -4.49 13.54 -9.57
CA LYS A 59 -3.87 12.28 -10.03
C LYS A 59 -3.20 11.46 -8.94
N GLU A 60 -3.54 11.72 -7.67
CA GLU A 60 -2.96 11.05 -6.51
C GLU A 60 -4.07 10.62 -5.56
N LEU A 61 -3.92 9.45 -4.95
CA LEU A 61 -4.80 8.91 -3.92
C LEU A 61 -3.93 8.43 -2.76
N TYR A 62 -4.21 8.94 -1.57
CA TYR A 62 -3.51 8.57 -0.34
C TYR A 62 -4.45 7.77 0.55
N LEU A 63 -4.00 6.60 0.94
CA LEU A 63 -4.72 5.64 1.76
C LEU A 63 -3.88 5.29 2.98
N ILE A 64 -4.54 4.92 4.07
CA ILE A 64 -3.90 4.34 5.23
C ILE A 64 -4.57 3.03 5.61
N SER A 65 -3.81 2.13 6.22
CA SER A 65 -4.35 0.96 6.89
C SER A 65 -3.66 0.74 8.22
N LYS A 66 -4.45 0.26 9.19
CA LYS A 66 -3.96 -0.21 10.49
C LYS A 66 -3.69 -1.72 10.48
N GLU A 67 -3.96 -2.38 9.37
CA GLU A 67 -3.65 -3.79 9.15
C GLU A 67 -2.29 -3.91 8.44
N GLU A 68 -1.61 -5.05 8.62
CA GLU A 68 -0.47 -5.37 7.77
C GLU A 68 -0.95 -5.62 6.35
N ILE A 69 -0.30 -4.98 5.39
CA ILE A 69 -0.63 -5.07 3.98
C ILE A 69 0.59 -5.62 3.22
N GLU A 70 0.31 -6.45 2.23
CA GLU A 70 1.28 -6.92 1.26
C GLU A 70 0.98 -6.32 -0.11
N ILE A 71 2.02 -5.87 -0.81
CA ILE A 71 1.93 -5.44 -2.20
C ILE A 71 2.68 -6.43 -3.06
N SER A 72 2.02 -6.88 -4.12
CA SER A 72 2.63 -7.67 -5.18
C SER A 72 2.40 -7.00 -6.52
N MET A 73 3.36 -7.19 -7.43
CA MET A 73 3.24 -6.76 -8.81
C MET A 73 3.35 -7.99 -9.71
N ASP A 74 2.43 -8.11 -10.66
CA ASP A 74 2.53 -9.05 -11.77
C ASP A 74 2.95 -8.26 -13.03
N PRO A 75 4.24 -8.28 -13.41
CA PRO A 75 4.74 -7.52 -14.55
C PRO A 75 4.14 -8.00 -15.87
N SER A 76 3.79 -9.29 -15.98
CA SER A 76 3.21 -9.87 -17.20
C SER A 76 1.81 -9.32 -17.47
N LYS A 77 1.04 -9.06 -16.40
CA LYS A 77 -0.31 -8.49 -16.47
C LYS A 77 -0.34 -6.97 -16.29
N LYS A 78 0.79 -6.37 -15.90
CA LYS A 78 0.91 -4.95 -15.53
C LYS A 78 -0.10 -4.57 -14.44
N THR A 79 -0.26 -5.44 -13.45
CA THR A 79 -1.19 -5.24 -12.33
C THR A 79 -0.42 -5.14 -11.03
N ILE A 80 -0.81 -4.20 -10.17
CA ILE A 80 -0.39 -4.16 -8.77
C ILE A 80 -1.58 -4.60 -7.90
N SER A 81 -1.33 -5.49 -6.96
CA SER A 81 -2.30 -5.97 -5.99
C SER A 81 -1.85 -5.58 -4.58
N VAL A 82 -2.73 -4.88 -3.88
CA VAL A 82 -2.57 -4.49 -2.47
C VAL A 82 -3.56 -5.33 -1.67
N VAL A 83 -3.06 -6.24 -0.83
CA VAL A 83 -3.90 -7.20 -0.11
C VAL A 83 -3.59 -7.20 1.38
N ARG A 84 -4.58 -7.52 2.21
CA ARG A 84 -4.34 -7.79 3.63
C ARG A 84 -3.33 -8.95 3.75
N ARG A 85 -2.29 -8.75 4.56
CA ARG A 85 -1.32 -9.81 4.84
C ARG A 85 -1.99 -10.89 5.70
N ALA A 86 -1.94 -12.13 5.24
CA ALA A 86 -2.34 -13.27 6.05
C ALA A 86 -1.28 -13.47 7.14
N VAL A 87 -1.66 -13.28 8.41
CA VAL A 87 -0.83 -13.74 9.53
C VAL A 87 -0.98 -15.26 9.59
N PRO A 88 0.08 -16.06 9.46
CA PRO A 88 -0.05 -17.49 9.65
C PRO A 88 -0.51 -17.75 11.08
N THR A 89 -1.73 -18.25 11.24
CA THR A 89 -2.18 -18.82 12.52
C THR A 89 -1.27 -20.02 12.81
N GLN A 90 -0.28 -19.83 13.69
CA GLN A 90 0.44 -20.94 14.29
C GLN A 90 -0.60 -21.86 14.95
N ARG A 91 -0.65 -23.11 14.50
CA ARG A 91 -1.35 -24.20 15.20
C ARG A 91 -0.39 -24.84 16.19
#